data_AF-A0A1M6JK52-F1
#
_entry.id   AF-A0A1M6JK52-F1
#
_cell.length_a   1.000
_cell.length_b   1.000
_cell.length_c   1.000
_cell.angle_alpha   90.00
_cell.angle_beta   90.00
_cell.angle_gamma   90.00
#
_symmetry.space_group_name_H-M   'P 1'
#
loop_
_entity.id
_entity.type
_entity.pdbx_description
1 polymer ?
#
loop_
_entity_poly.entity_id
_entity_poly.type
_entity_poly.pdbx_seq_one_letter_code
_entity_poly.pdbx_strand_id
1 'polypeptide(L)' 'MIIRVGLGSCGIASGGRKVIAALEAKREELGLDYKIETTGCI' A
#
# COMPACT_ATOMS: atom_id res chain seq x y z
N MET A 1 11.19 -5.93 4.13
CA MET A 1 9.89 -6.66 4.14
C MET A 1 9.04 -6.25 2.92
N ILE A 2 8.09 -7.08 2.44
CA ILE A 2 7.23 -6.74 1.29
C ILE A 2 5.77 -6.62 1.76
N ILE A 3 5.13 -5.48 1.46
CA ILE A 3 3.72 -5.22 1.72
C ILE A 3 3.00 -5.17 0.38
N ARG A 4 2.03 -6.06 0.18
CA ARG A 4 1.23 -6.13 -1.06
C ARG A 4 -0.12 -5.48 -0.85
N VAL A 5 -0.51 -4.58 -1.76
CA VAL A 5 -1.81 -3.91 -1.75
C VAL A 5 -2.61 -4.31 -2.97
N GLY A 6 -3.77 -4.95 -2.74
CA GLY A 6 -4.74 -5.24 -3.78
C GLY A 6 -5.41 -3.95 -4.25
N LEU A 7 -5.22 -3.59 -5.52
CA LEU A 7 -5.86 -2.47 -6.20
C LEU A 7 -6.85 -2.96 -7.26
N GLY A 8 -7.59 -4.01 -6.95
CA GLY A 8 -8.78 -4.42 -7.72
C GLY A 8 -9.91 -3.43 -7.56
N SER A 9 -11.04 -3.69 -8.21
CA SER A 9 -12.24 -2.84 -8.07
C SER A 9 -12.65 -2.69 -6.60
N CYS A 10 -12.64 -3.79 -5.83
CA CYS A 10 -12.88 -3.77 -4.38
C CYS A 10 -11.77 -3.02 -3.62
N GLY A 11 -10.50 -3.32 -3.89
CA GLY A 11 -9.36 -2.70 -3.21
C GLY A 11 -9.27 -1.18 -3.42
N ILE A 12 -9.60 -0.70 -4.62
CA ILE A 12 -9.69 0.74 -4.92
C ILE A 12 -10.90 1.35 -4.20
N ALA A 13 -12.08 0.72 -4.28
CA ALA A 13 -13.30 1.22 -3.65
C ALA A 13 -13.17 1.30 -2.11
N SER A 14 -12.48 0.35 -1.50
CA SER A 14 -12.17 0.33 -0.06
C SER A 14 -11.05 1.30 0.35
N GLY A 15 -10.50 2.07 -0.60
CA GLY A 15 -9.52 3.12 -0.30
C GLY A 15 -8.06 2.68 -0.34
N GLY A 16 -7.71 1.61 -1.05
CA GLY A 16 -6.34 1.09 -1.16
C GLY A 16 -5.31 2.14 -1.62
N ARG A 17 -5.71 3.14 -2.41
CA ARG A 17 -4.85 4.27 -2.78
C ARG A 17 -4.46 5.15 -1.58
N LYS A 18 -5.38 5.37 -0.64
CA LYS A 18 -5.13 6.12 0.59
C LYS A 18 -4.19 5.36 1.52
N VAL A 19 -4.33 4.03 1.55
CA VAL A 19 -3.47 3.15 2.33
C VAL A 19 -2.03 3.22 1.82
N ILE A 20 -1.80 3.14 0.51
CA ILE A 20 -0.45 3.27 -0.08
C ILE A 20 0.19 4.61 0.31
N ALA A 21 -0.54 5.72 0.14
CA ALA A 21 -0.03 7.04 0.50
C ALA A 21 0.34 7.16 1.99
N ALA A 22 -0.48 6.59 2.88
CA ALA A 22 -0.20 6.57 4.31
C ALA A 22 1.01 5.69 4.67
N LEU A 23 1.17 4.55 3.99
CA LEU A 23 2.35 3.70 4.14
C LEU A 23 3.61 4.45 3.68
N GLU A 24 3.62 5.10 2.51
CA GLU A 24 4.78 5.86 2.06
C GLU A 24 5.18 6.96 3.05
N ALA A 25 4.21 7.76 3.53
CA ALA A 25 4.47 8.78 4.54
C ALA A 25 5.07 8.20 5.83
N LYS A 26 4.57 7.05 6.30
CA LYS A 26 5.11 6.38 7.50
C LYS A 26 6.44 5.70 7.26
N ARG A 27 6.71 5.22 6.04
CA ARG A 27 8.02 4.68 5.65
C ARG A 27 9.08 5.77 5.81
N GLU A 28 8.79 6.97 5.33
CA GLU A 28 9.69 8.13 5.43
C GLU A 28 9.80 8.65 6.86
N GLU A 29 8.68 8.80 7.58
CA GLU A 29 8.66 9.30 8.96
C GLU A 29 9.42 8.38 9.94
N LEU A 30 9.31 7.06 9.76
CA LEU A 30 9.86 6.07 10.68
C LEU A 30 11.17 5.44 10.19
N GLY A 31 11.65 5.80 8.99
CA GLY A 31 12.85 5.23 8.39
C GLY A 31 12.77 3.72 8.18
N LEU A 32 11.59 3.19 7.87
CA LEU A 32 11.36 1.74 7.75
C LEU A 32 11.79 1.21 6.38
N ASP A 33 12.48 0.06 6.37
CA ASP A 33 12.89 -0.60 5.14
C ASP A 33 11.87 -1.67 4.69
N TYR A 34 10.87 -1.22 3.91
CA TYR A 34 9.94 -2.12 3.23
C TYR A 34 9.56 -1.62 1.84
N LYS A 35 9.24 -2.59 0.97
CA LYS A 35 8.78 -2.38 -0.40
C LYS A 35 7.27 -2.53 -0.47
N ILE A 36 6.60 -1.57 -1.11
CA ILE A 36 5.17 -1.63 -1.40
C ILE A 36 4.99 -2.14 -2.83
N GLU A 37 4.20 -3.19 -3.03
CA GLU A 37 3.85 -3.72 -4.34
C GLU A 37 2.33 -3.74 -4.52
N THR A 38 1.86 -3.42 -5.72
CA THR A 38 0.43 -3.43 -6.04
C THR A 38 0.07 -4.68 -6.84
N THR A 39 -1.10 -5.25 -6.54
CA THR A 39 -1.65 -6.40 -7.27
C THR A 39 -3.10 -6.12 -7.68
N GLY A 40 -3.59 -6.81 -8.71
CA GLY A 40 -4.94 -6.60 -9.24
C GLY A 40 -6.04 -7.21 -8.36
N CYS A 41 -5.88 -8.41 -7.83
CA CYS A 41 -6.85 -9.04 -6.93
C CYS A 41 -6.07 -9.90 -5.94
N ILE A 42 -6.52 -9.93 -4.69
CA ILE A 42 -5.99 -10.78 -3.62
C ILE A 42 -7.10 -11.19 -2.67
#